data_AF-A0A8S9TGN4-F1
#
_entry.id   AF-A0A8S9TGN4-F1
#
_cell.length_a   1.000
_cell.length_b   1.000
_cell.length_c   1.000
_cell.angle_alpha   90.00
_cell.angle_beta   90.00
_cell.angle_gamma   90.00
#
_symmetry.space_group_name_H-M   'P 1'
#
loop_
_entity.id
_entity.type
_entity.pdbx_description
1 polymer ?
#
loop_
_entity_poly.entity_id
_entity_poly.type
_entity_poly.pdbx_seq_one_letter_code
_entity_poly.pdbx_strand_id
1 'polypeptide(L)'
;MEIIISEQLGHITIRDDYDEVNEEAFHARILSTNEDNITTEGNVVSFRAMLSDGYNGQPCAVMVGDSVDEDEIYPYLPHRHVRKDISTAVVLTADKSARDKTNVVVTMRRAAFYKVRRPEFPVTFCELENLREATTQWSDVMLKTIRGILYPATFNP
;
A
#
# COMPACT_ATOMS: atom_id res chain seq x y z
N MET A 1 3.16 -3.70 8.31
CA MET A 1 1.97 -3.89 7.42
C MET A 1 1.84 -5.34 7.01
N GLU A 2 2.95 -5.96 6.63
CA GLU A 2 3.13 -7.39 6.34
C GLU A 2 2.45 -8.33 7.33
N ILE A 3 2.55 -8.08 8.64
CA ILE A 3 1.87 -8.91 9.66
C ILE A 3 0.34 -8.87 9.50
N ILE A 4 -0.25 -7.67 9.44
CA ILE A 4 -1.70 -7.50 9.32
C ILE A 4 -2.22 -8.09 8.02
N ILE A 5 -1.49 -7.91 6.91
CA ILE A 5 -1.84 -8.51 5.61
C ILE A 5 -1.84 -10.03 5.72
N SER A 6 -0.82 -10.60 6.36
CA SER A 6 -0.72 -12.05 6.56
C SER A 6 -1.89 -12.59 7.38
N GLU A 7 -2.21 -11.94 8.49
CA GLU A 7 -3.29 -12.34 9.40
C GLU A 7 -4.68 -12.19 8.77
N GLN A 8 -4.93 -11.09 8.05
CA GLN A 8 -6.26 -10.82 7.50
C GLN A 8 -6.55 -11.58 6.21
N LEU A 9 -5.52 -11.94 5.43
CA LEU A 9 -5.69 -12.59 4.14
C LEU A 9 -5.25 -14.06 4.14
N GLY A 10 -4.72 -14.58 5.25
CA GLY A 10 -4.17 -15.95 5.32
C GLY A 10 -2.88 -16.15 4.52
N HIS A 11 -2.27 -15.07 4.03
CA HIS A 11 -1.04 -15.11 3.28
C HIS A 11 0.18 -15.19 4.20
N ILE A 12 1.32 -15.63 3.68
CA ILE A 12 2.62 -15.39 4.31
C ILE A 12 3.24 -14.19 3.61
N THR A 13 3.18 -13.02 4.24
CA THR A 13 3.74 -11.78 3.70
C THR A 13 4.96 -11.37 4.52
N ILE A 14 6.08 -11.15 3.83
CA ILE A 14 7.33 -10.68 4.41
C ILE A 14 7.78 -9.40 3.70
N ARG A 15 8.41 -8.52 4.47
CA ARG A 15 9.16 -7.40 3.92
C ARG A 15 10.60 -7.88 3.79
N ASP A 16 10.99 -8.18 2.56
CA ASP A 16 12.29 -8.78 2.26
C ASP A 16 13.41 -7.74 2.34
N ASP A 17 13.11 -6.49 1.96
CA ASP A 17 14.01 -5.35 2.08
C ASP A 17 13.24 -4.06 2.37
N TYR A 18 13.89 -3.12 3.05
CA TYR A 18 13.32 -1.82 3.40
C TYR A 18 14.41 -0.79 3.63
N ASP A 19 14.27 0.36 2.99
CA ASP A 19 15.11 1.53 3.21
C ASP A 19 14.25 2.79 3.33
N GLU A 20 14.70 3.77 4.10
CA GLU A 20 13.98 5.02 4.34
C GLU A 20 14.94 6.21 4.32
N VAL A 21 14.55 7.26 3.59
CA VAL A 21 15.32 8.49 3.42
C VAL A 21 14.59 9.63 4.12
N ASN A 22 15.17 10.11 5.23
CA ASN A 22 14.75 11.31 5.97
C ASN A 22 13.25 11.39 6.30
N GLU A 23 12.59 10.24 6.46
CA GLU A 23 11.13 10.17 6.58
C GLU A 23 10.36 10.78 5.39
N GLU A 24 10.99 11.13 4.28
CA GLU A 24 10.34 11.70 3.09
C GLU A 24 10.08 10.64 2.03
N ALA A 25 10.90 9.59 2.00
CA ALA A 25 10.74 8.49 1.06
C ALA A 25 11.08 7.16 1.72
N PHE A 26 10.45 6.10 1.23
CA PHE A 26 10.86 4.74 1.55
C PHE A 26 10.85 3.88 0.31
N HIS A 27 11.72 2.88 0.32
CA HIS A 27 11.70 1.75 -0.59
C HIS A 27 11.31 0.51 0.20
N ALA A 28 10.49 -0.35 -0.40
CA ALA A 28 10.10 -1.61 0.20
C ALA A 28 9.98 -2.70 -0.84
N ARG A 29 10.64 -3.84 -0.56
CA ARG A 29 10.44 -5.09 -1.28
C ARG A 29 9.61 -6.04 -0.44
N ILE A 30 8.50 -6.49 -0.99
CA ILE A 30 7.51 -7.31 -0.28
C ILE A 30 7.28 -8.59 -1.07
N LEU A 31 7.42 -9.72 -0.39
CA LEU A 31 7.05 -11.03 -0.91
C LEU A 31 5.79 -11.50 -0.18
N SER A 32 4.83 -12.05 -0.91
CA SER A 32 3.59 -12.57 -0.33
C SER A 32 3.17 -13.86 -1.02
N THR A 33 3.08 -14.94 -0.25
CA THR A 33 2.66 -16.26 -0.71
C THR A 33 1.23 -16.54 -0.25
N ASN A 34 0.35 -16.91 -1.19
CA ASN A 34 -1.04 -17.25 -0.90
C ASN A 34 -1.22 -18.74 -0.58
N GLU A 35 -2.46 -19.17 -0.33
CA GLU A 35 -2.81 -20.57 0.00
C GLU A 35 -2.52 -21.55 -1.15
N ASP A 36 -2.51 -21.07 -2.40
CA ASP A 36 -2.16 -21.85 -3.59
C ASP A 36 -0.63 -22.01 -3.77
N ASN A 37 0.17 -21.60 -2.78
CA ASN A 37 1.65 -21.55 -2.83
C ASN A 37 2.22 -20.66 -3.96
N ILE A 38 1.44 -19.70 -4.47
CA ILE A 38 1.90 -18.74 -5.45
C ILE A 38 2.51 -17.55 -4.72
N THR A 39 3.81 -17.33 -4.91
CA THR A 39 4.51 -16.16 -4.37
C THR A 39 4.41 -14.99 -5.33
N THR A 40 4.01 -13.85 -4.78
CA THR A 40 4.01 -12.56 -5.47
C THR A 40 5.09 -11.65 -4.92
N GLU A 41 5.64 -10.81 -5.79
CA GLU A 41 6.67 -9.84 -5.45
C GLU A 41 6.20 -8.44 -5.80
N GLY A 42 6.30 -7.52 -4.85
CA GLY A 42 6.14 -6.08 -5.05
C GLY A 42 7.43 -5.36 -4.67
N ASN A 43 7.86 -4.43 -5.52
CA ASN A 43 9.02 -3.59 -5.29
C ASN A 43 8.60 -2.14 -5.54
N VAL A 44 8.56 -1.33 -4.48
CA VAL A 44 7.88 -0.03 -4.47
C VAL A 44 8.74 1.02 -3.83
N VAL A 45 8.80 2.19 -4.45
CA VAL A 45 9.31 3.42 -3.83
C VAL A 45 8.13 4.35 -3.58
N SER A 46 8.07 4.94 -2.41
CA SER A 46 7.06 5.93 -2.03
C SER A 46 7.74 7.20 -1.57
N PHE A 47 7.18 8.33 -1.97
CA PHE A 47 7.54 9.67 -1.52
C PHE A 47 6.36 10.29 -0.80
N ARG A 48 6.63 11.13 0.21
CA ARG A 48 5.62 11.91 0.92
C ARG A 48 6.12 13.32 1.19
N ALA A 49 5.21 14.28 1.14
CA ALA A 49 5.49 15.68 1.36
C ALA A 49 4.31 16.37 2.04
N MET A 50 4.61 17.37 2.88
CA MET A 50 3.63 18.33 3.37
C MET A 50 3.74 19.60 2.53
N LEU A 51 2.68 19.93 1.79
CA LEU A 51 2.58 21.13 0.97
C LEU A 51 1.87 22.20 1.77
N SER A 52 2.46 23.40 1.88
CA SER A 52 1.86 24.54 2.60
C SER A 52 0.70 25.20 1.87
N ASP A 53 0.73 25.18 0.53
CA ASP A 53 -0.17 25.87 -0.40
C ASP A 53 -0.73 24.89 -1.44
N GLY A 54 -1.07 23.68 -1.00
CA GLY A 54 -1.52 22.60 -1.89
C GLY A 54 -3.00 22.72 -2.29
N TYR A 55 -3.86 21.90 -1.69
CA TYR A 55 -5.26 21.79 -2.11
C TYR A 55 -6.04 23.08 -1.84
N ASN A 56 -6.47 23.77 -2.90
CA ASN A 56 -7.17 25.06 -2.83
C ASN A 56 -6.40 26.13 -2.01
N GLY A 57 -5.07 26.11 -2.07
CA GLY A 57 -4.21 27.03 -1.33
C GLY A 57 -4.18 26.79 0.19
N GLN A 58 -4.65 25.63 0.64
CA GLN A 58 -4.54 25.19 2.03
C GLN A 58 -3.47 24.10 2.18
N PRO A 59 -2.88 23.95 3.38
CA PRO A 59 -1.92 22.88 3.64
C PRO A 59 -2.51 21.49 3.37
N CYS A 60 -1.75 20.64 2.68
CA CYS A 60 -2.12 19.24 2.46
C CYS A 60 -0.89 18.33 2.49
N ALA A 61 -1.08 17.10 2.98
CA ALA A 61 -0.07 16.07 2.83
C ALA A 61 -0.34 15.26 1.56
N VAL A 62 0.72 14.92 0.84
CA VAL A 62 0.67 14.09 -0.35
C VAL A 62 1.61 12.90 -0.13
N MET A 63 1.17 11.72 -0.54
CA MET A 63 2.02 10.53 -0.65
C MET A 63 1.81 9.93 -2.02
N VAL A 64 2.89 9.71 -2.76
CA VAL A 64 2.87 9.02 -4.05
C VAL A 64 3.79 7.82 -3.98
N GLY A 65 3.46 6.76 -4.71
CA GLY A 65 4.33 5.61 -4.81
C GLY A 65 4.22 4.96 -6.17
N ASP A 66 5.33 4.40 -6.63
CA ASP A 66 5.39 3.66 -7.88
C ASP A 66 6.31 2.45 -7.75
N SER A 67 6.19 1.52 -8.69
CA SER A 67 7.02 0.33 -8.72
C SER A 67 8.39 0.56 -9.34
N VAL A 68 9.39 -0.13 -8.82
CA VAL A 68 10.74 -0.15 -9.39
C VAL A 68 10.73 -1.04 -10.63
N ASP A 69 10.92 -0.46 -11.82
CA ASP A 69 10.91 -1.22 -13.09
C ASP A 69 12.10 -2.16 -13.22
N GLU A 70 13.30 -1.67 -12.95
CA GLU A 70 14.57 -2.40 -13.03
C GLU A 70 15.34 -2.25 -11.71
N ASP A 71 15.75 -3.38 -11.14
CA ASP A 71 16.47 -3.45 -9.87
C ASP A 71 17.72 -4.32 -10.08
N GLU A 72 18.90 -3.72 -9.95
CA GLU A 72 20.18 -4.41 -10.15
C GLU A 72 20.57 -5.26 -8.93
N ILE A 73 20.10 -4.89 -7.74
CA ILE A 73 20.43 -5.56 -6.48
C ILE A 73 19.53 -6.79 -6.31
N TYR A 74 18.24 -6.64 -6.62
CA TYR A 74 17.24 -7.70 -6.57
C TYR A 74 16.47 -7.82 -7.88
N PRO A 75 17.09 -8.37 -8.95
CA PRO A 75 16.42 -8.53 -10.24
C PRO A 75 15.15 -9.39 -10.13
N TYR A 76 14.10 -8.97 -10.84
CA TYR A 76 12.85 -9.73 -10.88
C TYR A 76 13.06 -11.14 -11.49
N LEU A 77 12.57 -12.16 -10.80
CA LEU A 77 12.67 -13.57 -11.20
C LEU A 77 11.29 -14.12 -11.63
N PRO A 78 10.87 -13.95 -12.91
CA PRO A 78 9.53 -14.34 -13.38
C PRO A 78 9.23 -15.84 -13.33
N HIS A 79 10.25 -16.68 -13.23
CA HIS A 79 10.11 -18.13 -13.04
C HIS A 79 9.87 -18.54 -11.58
N ARG A 80 9.98 -17.61 -10.62
CA ARG A 80 9.75 -17.85 -9.18
C ARG A 80 8.59 -17.06 -8.61
N HIS A 81 8.35 -15.85 -9.12
CA HIS A 81 7.42 -14.91 -8.53
C HIS A 81 6.49 -14.30 -9.56
N VAL A 82 5.26 -13.99 -9.13
CA VAL A 82 4.34 -13.13 -9.87
C VAL A 82 4.59 -11.68 -9.48
N ARG A 83 5.04 -10.84 -10.42
CA ARG A 83 5.25 -9.41 -10.15
C ARG A 83 3.95 -8.63 -10.05
N LYS A 84 3.84 -7.84 -8.98
CA LYS A 84 2.78 -6.86 -8.73
C LYS A 84 3.38 -5.45 -8.82
N ASP A 85 2.94 -4.69 -9.81
CA ASP A 85 3.24 -3.27 -9.89
C ASP A 85 2.07 -2.45 -9.35
N ILE A 86 2.40 -1.30 -8.75
CA ILE A 86 1.45 -0.32 -8.24
C ILE A 86 1.93 1.08 -8.62
N SER A 87 0.99 1.94 -9.04
CA SER A 87 1.17 3.39 -9.04
C SER A 87 0.06 4.00 -8.20
N THR A 88 0.40 4.76 -7.17
CA THR A 88 -0.53 5.22 -6.15
C THR A 88 -0.31 6.69 -5.80
N ALA A 89 -1.40 7.38 -5.48
CA ALA A 89 -1.39 8.72 -4.94
C ALA A 89 -2.42 8.85 -3.82
N VAL A 90 -2.04 9.51 -2.73
CA VAL A 90 -2.87 9.82 -1.58
C VAL A 90 -2.71 11.30 -1.27
N VAL A 91 -3.83 11.99 -1.06
CA VAL A 91 -3.89 13.38 -0.63
C VAL A 91 -4.70 13.47 0.65
N LEU A 92 -4.12 14.05 1.69
CA LEU A 92 -4.75 14.33 2.98
C LEU A 92 -4.98 15.84 3.10
N THR A 93 -6.23 16.23 3.29
CA THR A 93 -6.61 17.63 3.52
C THR A 93 -7.27 17.77 4.88
N ALA A 94 -6.87 18.75 5.68
CA ALA A 94 -7.50 19.06 6.95
C ALA A 94 -8.55 20.16 6.76
N ASP A 95 -9.79 19.90 7.18
CA ASP A 95 -10.84 20.90 7.29
C ASP A 95 -10.99 21.29 8.78
N LYS A 96 -10.86 22.58 9.05
CA LYS A 96 -11.09 23.16 10.38
C LYS A 96 -12.47 23.80 10.34
N SER A 97 -13.43 23.21 11.04
CA SER A 97 -14.77 23.78 11.08
C SER A 97 -14.71 25.21 11.64
N ALA A 98 -15.36 26.16 10.98
CA ALA A 98 -15.39 27.55 11.45
C ALA A 98 -16.07 27.72 12.82
N ARG A 99 -16.87 26.73 13.24
CA ARG A 99 -17.66 26.75 14.49
C ARG A 99 -16.94 26.13 15.68
N ASP A 100 -16.04 25.18 15.44
CA ASP A 100 -15.33 24.46 16.49
C ASP A 100 -13.87 24.25 16.07
N LYS A 101 -12.99 25.12 16.57
CA LYS A 101 -11.54 25.10 16.29
C LYS A 101 -10.84 23.88 16.88
N THR A 102 -11.52 23.09 17.71
CA THR A 102 -10.94 21.90 18.37
C THR A 102 -11.14 20.63 17.54
N ASN A 103 -12.13 20.59 16.66
CA ASN A 103 -12.43 19.44 15.82
C ASN A 103 -11.84 19.62 14.40
N VAL A 104 -10.76 18.88 14.13
CA VAL A 104 -10.13 18.80 12.81
C VAL A 104 -10.64 17.56 12.10
N VAL A 105 -11.22 17.72 10.91
CA VAL A 105 -11.61 16.60 10.05
C VAL A 105 -10.55 16.43 8.97
N VAL A 106 -9.88 15.28 8.95
CA VAL A 106 -8.94 14.93 7.89
C VAL A 106 -9.66 14.11 6.82
N THR A 107 -9.67 14.61 5.60
CA THR A 107 -10.20 13.89 4.43
C THR A 107 -9.05 13.26 3.65
N MET A 108 -9.06 11.94 3.50
CA MET A 108 -8.13 11.21 2.65
C MET A 108 -8.77 10.90 1.29
N ARG A 109 -8.10 11.31 0.22
CA ARG A 109 -8.42 10.94 -1.16
C ARG A 109 -7.29 10.08 -1.68
N ARG A 110 -7.60 8.91 -2.25
CA ARG A 110 -6.59 7.99 -2.79
C ARG A 110 -6.98 7.52 -4.18
N ALA A 111 -5.97 7.27 -5.00
CA ALA A 111 -6.09 6.58 -6.27
C ALA A 111 -4.93 5.59 -6.37
N ALA A 112 -5.21 4.39 -6.85
CA ALA A 112 -4.19 3.38 -7.09
C ALA A 112 -4.53 2.62 -8.38
N PHE A 113 -3.49 2.37 -9.17
CA PHE A 113 -3.52 1.50 -10.33
C PHE A 113 -2.64 0.29 -10.03
N TYR A 114 -3.18 -0.91 -10.23
CA TYR A 114 -2.50 -2.16 -9.95
C TYR A 114 -2.31 -2.97 -11.23
N LYS A 115 -1.15 -3.61 -11.38
CA LYS A 115 -0.85 -4.51 -12.49
C LYS A 115 -0.26 -5.81 -11.96
N VAL A 116 -0.91 -6.92 -12.25
CA VAL A 116 -0.39 -8.26 -12.00
C VAL A 116 0.20 -8.79 -13.31
N ARG A 117 1.52 -8.98 -13.34
CA ARG A 117 2.21 -9.50 -14.53
C ARG A 117 2.02 -11.01 -14.62
N ARG A 118 2.00 -11.55 -15.85
CA ARG A 118 2.02 -13.00 -16.04
C ARG A 118 3.44 -13.52 -15.77
N PRO A 119 3.60 -14.57 -14.95
CA PRO A 119 4.90 -15.20 -14.73
C PRO A 119 5.29 -16.13 -15.89
N GLU A 120 6.48 -16.70 -15.83
CA GLU A 120 6.98 -17.72 -16.77
C GLU A 120 6.50 -19.14 -16.43
N PHE A 121 6.06 -19.37 -15.19
CA PHE A 121 5.49 -20.65 -14.77
C PHE A 121 3.98 -20.72 -15.04
N PRO A 122 3.40 -21.92 -15.19
CA PRO A 122 1.97 -22.07 -15.43
C PRO A 122 1.15 -21.51 -14.26
N VAL A 123 0.23 -20.60 -14.57
CA VAL A 123 -0.80 -20.11 -13.66
C VAL A 123 -2.12 -20.13 -14.41
N THR A 124 -3.14 -20.74 -13.81
CA THR A 124 -4.48 -20.80 -14.36
C THR A 124 -5.12 -19.41 -14.40
N PHE A 125 -6.17 -19.26 -15.20
CA PHE A 125 -6.92 -18.00 -15.23
C PHE A 125 -7.51 -17.66 -13.85
N CYS A 126 -8.08 -18.65 -13.15
CA CYS A 126 -8.68 -18.45 -11.83
C CYS A 126 -7.63 -18.00 -10.81
N GLU A 127 -6.46 -18.63 -10.76
CA GLU A 127 -5.36 -18.21 -9.87
C GLU A 127 -4.92 -16.77 -10.18
N LEU A 128 -4.78 -16.39 -11.46
CA LEU A 128 -4.40 -15.04 -11.84
C LEU A 128 -5.45 -13.99 -11.45
N GLU A 129 -6.73 -14.31 -11.59
CA GLU A 129 -7.82 -13.44 -11.15
C GLU A 129 -7.88 -13.33 -9.62
N ASN A 130 -7.67 -14.42 -8.89
CA ASN A 130 -7.54 -14.40 -7.43
C ASN A 130 -6.39 -13.46 -7.00
N LEU A 131 -5.24 -13.51 -7.69
CA LEU A 131 -4.12 -12.60 -7.42
C LEU A 131 -4.46 -11.13 -7.67
N ARG A 132 -5.27 -10.84 -8.70
CA ARG A 132 -5.74 -9.48 -9.01
C ARG A 132 -6.69 -8.98 -7.94
N GLU A 133 -7.65 -9.80 -7.53
CA GLU A 133 -8.59 -9.46 -6.46
C GLU A 133 -7.86 -9.23 -5.13
N ALA A 134 -6.98 -10.16 -4.75
CA ALA A 134 -6.18 -10.06 -3.52
C ALA A 134 -5.33 -8.77 -3.47
N THR A 135 -4.88 -8.27 -4.62
CA THR A 135 -4.13 -7.00 -4.69
C THR A 135 -4.99 -5.80 -4.26
N THR A 136 -6.28 -5.81 -4.60
CA THR A 136 -7.20 -4.75 -4.16
C THR A 136 -7.54 -4.82 -2.67
N GLN A 137 -7.55 -6.03 -2.10
CA GLN A 137 -7.84 -6.24 -0.68
C GLN A 137 -6.79 -5.61 0.25
N TRP A 138 -5.53 -5.50 -0.18
CA TRP A 138 -4.46 -4.83 0.59
C TRP A 138 -4.83 -3.38 0.90
N SER A 139 -5.48 -2.72 -0.07
CA SER A 139 -5.99 -1.36 0.08
C SER A 139 -7.06 -1.27 1.17
N ASP A 140 -7.89 -2.29 1.34
CA ASP A 140 -8.93 -2.31 2.37
C ASP A 140 -8.37 -2.63 3.76
N VAL A 141 -7.39 -3.55 3.83
CA VAL A 141 -6.64 -3.84 5.06
C VAL A 141 -6.01 -2.55 5.61
N MET A 142 -5.32 -1.78 4.76
CA MET A 142 -4.75 -0.47 5.13
C MET A 142 -5.78 0.48 5.75
N LEU A 143 -6.96 0.60 5.14
CA LEU A 143 -8.03 1.47 5.65
C LEU A 143 -8.57 0.98 6.99
N LYS A 144 -8.77 -0.33 7.15
CA LYS A 144 -9.22 -0.94 8.40
C LYS A 144 -8.19 -0.70 9.51
N THR A 145 -6.90 -0.85 9.22
CA THR A 145 -5.81 -0.57 10.16
C THR A 145 -5.81 0.89 10.61
N ILE A 146 -5.87 1.84 9.67
CA ILE A 146 -5.93 3.27 10.00
C ILE A 146 -7.15 3.58 10.87
N ARG A 147 -8.32 3.04 10.52
CA ARG A 147 -9.54 3.23 11.31
C ARG A 147 -9.42 2.63 12.71
N GLY A 148 -8.79 1.47 12.86
CA GLY A 148 -8.57 0.84 14.16
C GLY A 148 -7.65 1.67 15.07
N ILE A 149 -6.67 2.39 14.48
CA ILE A 149 -5.79 3.30 15.22
C ILE A 149 -6.51 4.60 15.61
N LEU A 150 -7.29 5.18 14.69
CA LEU A 150 -7.99 6.46 14.90
C LEU A 150 -9.25 6.33 15.77
N TYR A 151 -9.92 5.18 15.68
CA TYR A 151 -11.16 4.87 16.40
C TYR A 151 -10.99 3.55 17.16
N PRO A 152 -10.08 3.49 18.15
CA PRO A 152 -9.91 2.29 18.96
C PRO A 152 -11.25 1.99 19.65
N ALA A 153 -11.64 0.72 19.66
CA ALA A 153 -12.85 0.30 20.36
C ALA A 153 -12.72 0.73 21.83
N THR A 154 -13.56 1.65 22.28
CA THR A 154 -13.64 1.99 23.70
C THR A 154 -14.23 0.77 24.40
N PHE A 155 -13.39 0.05 25.15
CA PHE A 155 -13.86 -0.89 26.16
C PHE A 155 -14.73 -0.08 27.14
N ASN A 156 -16.05 -0.20 27.01
CA ASN A 156 -16.94 0.16 28.11
C ASN A 156 -16.88 -0.99 29.12
N PRO A 157 -16.43 -0.75 30.36
CA PRO A 157 -16.41 -1.75 31.42
C PRO A 157 -17.82 -2.21 31.82
#